data_AF-A0A5K1G9U1-F1
#
_entry.id   AF-A0A5K1G9U1-F1
#
_cell.length_a   1.000
_cell.length_b   1.000
_cell.length_c   1.000
_cell.angle_alpha   90.00
_cell.angle_beta   90.00
_cell.angle_gamma   90.00
#
_symmetry.space_group_name_H-M   'P 1'
#
loop_
_entity.id
_entity.type
_entity.pdbx_description
1 polymer ?
#
loop_
_entity_poly.entity_id
_entity_poly.type
_entity_poly.pdbx_seq_one_letter_code
_entity_poly.pdbx_strand_id
1 'polypeptide(L)' 'MGGARMRELGVQSWRLAVVAQVLGVAACVMVLVWCIHFRGGLAFVATNKSLIFNV' A
#
# COMPACT_ATOMS: atom_id res chain seq x y z
N MET A 1 -38.16 -5.02 14.70
CA MET A 1 -36.71 -4.81 14.89
C MET A 1 -36.02 -5.15 13.57
N GLY A 2 -35.90 -4.29 12.57
CA GLY A 2 -35.53 -2.88 12.61
C GLY A 2 -34.00 -2.71 12.48
N GLY A 3 -33.39 -3.25 11.42
CA GLY A 3 -31.95 -3.11 11.15
C GLY A 3 -31.75 -2.56 9.74
N ALA A 4 -31.68 -1.23 9.64
CA ALA A 4 -31.55 -0.48 8.39
C ALA A 4 -30.31 -0.93 7.59
N ARG A 5 -30.56 -1.48 6.40
CA ARG A 5 -29.52 -1.79 5.41
C ARG A 5 -29.10 -0.48 4.74
N MET A 6 -28.31 0.34 5.42
CA MET A 6 -27.78 1.60 4.87
C MET A 6 -26.85 1.28 3.70
N ARG A 7 -27.36 1.40 2.47
CA ARG A 7 -26.60 1.42 1.21
C ARG A 7 -26.96 2.73 0.51
N GLU A 8 -26.47 3.85 1.04
CA GLU A 8 -26.79 5.19 0.52
C GLU A 8 -25.88 5.64 -0.64
N LEU A 9 -25.01 4.76 -1.12
CA LEU A 9 -24.32 4.92 -2.40
C LEU A 9 -24.61 3.64 -3.19
N GLY A 10 -25.03 3.75 -4.46
CA GLY A 10 -25.34 2.59 -5.33
C GLY A 10 -24.19 1.59 -5.53
N VAL A 11 -23.04 1.83 -4.90
CA VAL A 11 -21.88 0.95 -4.80
C VAL A 11 -21.80 0.33 -3.41
N GLN A 12 -21.73 -1.00 -3.35
CA GLN A 12 -21.53 -1.73 -2.09
C GLN A 12 -20.15 -1.36 -1.52
N SER A 13 -20.11 -0.73 -0.34
CA SER A 13 -18.91 -0.19 0.33
C SER A 13 -17.72 -1.15 0.38
N TRP A 14 -17.98 -2.44 0.58
CA TRP A 14 -16.91 -3.46 0.60
C TRP A 14 -16.13 -3.55 -0.72
N ARG A 15 -16.76 -3.27 -1.88
CA ARG A 15 -16.10 -3.35 -3.20
C ARG A 15 -15.03 -2.27 -3.32
N LEU A 16 -15.33 -1.07 -2.83
CA LEU A 16 -14.37 0.04 -2.80
C LEU A 16 -13.23 -0.27 -1.84
N ALA A 17 -13.52 -0.85 -0.66
CA ALA A 17 -12.50 -1.24 0.30
C ALA A 17 -11.51 -2.27 -0.30
N VAL A 18 -12.01 -3.26 -1.05
CA VAL A 18 -11.17 -4.24 -1.73
C VAL A 18 -10.30 -3.59 -2.80
N VAL A 19 -10.85 -2.69 -3.62
CA VAL A 19 -10.08 -1.97 -4.64
C VAL A 19 -8.96 -1.13 -4.00
N ALA A 20 -9.26 -0.42 -2.91
CA ALA A 20 -8.27 0.36 -2.19
C ALA A 20 -7.14 -0.53 -1.62
N GLN A 21 -7.47 -1.72 -1.12
CA GLN A 21 -6.48 -2.67 -0.62
C GLN A 21 -5.59 -3.23 -1.74
N VAL A 22 -6.18 -3.59 -2.89
CA VAL A 22 -5.40 -4.05 -4.05
C VAL A 22 -4.44 -2.97 -4.54
N LEU A 23 -4.91 -1.72 -4.64
CA LEU A 23 -4.05 -0.59 -5.02
C LEU A 23 -2.96 -0.33 -3.98
N GLY A 24 -3.27 -0.42 -2.69
CA GLY A 24 -2.29 -0.30 -1.62
C GLY A 24 -1.20 -1.36 -1.71
N VAL A 25 -1.58 -2.63 -1.93
CA VAL A 25 -0.62 -3.73 -2.12
C VAL A 25 0.25 -3.49 -3.36
N ALA A 26 -0.36 -3.08 -4.48
CA ALA A 26 0.38 -2.78 -5.70
C ALA A 26 1.40 -1.64 -5.49
N ALA A 27 1.01 -0.58 -4.79
CA ALA A 27 1.91 0.52 -4.44
C ALA A 27 3.08 0.06 -3.55
N CYS A 28 2.81 -0.76 -2.52
CA CYS A 28 3.86 -1.34 -1.67
C CYS A 28 4.85 -2.17 -2.49
N VAL A 29 4.37 -3.03 -3.39
CA VAL A 29 5.24 -3.85 -4.26
C VAL A 29 6.09 -2.95 -5.16
N MET A 30 5.51 -1.92 -5.77
CA MET A 30 6.24 -1.02 -6.64
C MET A 30 7.35 -0.26 -5.90
N VAL A 31 7.07 0.22 -4.68
CA VAL A 31 8.09 0.88 -3.83
C VAL A 31 9.21 -0.10 -3.45
N LEU A 32 8.88 -1.34 -3.07
CA LEU A 32 9.89 -2.34 -2.74
C LEU A 32 10.76 -2.68 -3.95
N VAL A 33 10.16 -2.88 -5.13
CA VAL A 33 10.91 -3.10 -6.37
C VAL A 33 11.81 -1.91 -6.65
N TRP A 34 11.33 -0.69 -6.45
CA TRP A 34 12.14 0.51 -6.62
C TRP A 34 13.34 0.55 -5.68
N CYS A 35 13.12 0.41 -4.37
CA CYS A 35 14.17 0.47 -3.37
C CYS A 35 15.19 -0.66 -3.54
N ILE A 36 14.76 -1.89 -3.86
CA ILE A 36 15.63 -3.07 -3.98
C ILE A 36 16.35 -3.10 -5.32
N HIS A 37 15.63 -2.97 -6.44
CA HIS A 37 16.22 -3.17 -7.78
C HIS A 37 16.97 -1.94 -8.28
N PHE A 38 16.40 -0.74 -8.12
CA PHE A 38 16.98 0.47 -8.68
C PHE A 38 17.81 1.27 -7.67
N ARG A 39 17.46 1.22 -6.39
CA ARG A 39 18.03 2.06 -5.33
C ARG A 39 19.10 1.36 -4.47
N GLY A 40 19.40 0.10 -4.81
CA GLY A 40 20.51 -0.67 -4.24
C GLY A 40 20.20 -1.40 -2.93
N GLY A 41 18.95 -1.36 -2.44
CA GLY A 41 18.52 -2.07 -1.24
C GLY A 41 17.99 -1.15 -0.13
N LEU A 42 17.65 -1.77 1.00
CA LEU A 42 17.23 -1.11 2.23
C LEU A 42 18.14 -1.57 3.36
N ALA A 43 18.71 -0.63 4.13
CA ALA A 43 19.56 -0.97 5.26
C ALA A 43 19.34 0.02 6.40
N PHE A 44 19.05 -0.49 7.60
CA PHE A 44 18.93 0.32 8.82
C PHE A 44 20.29 0.88 9.29
N VAL A 45 21.38 0.22 8.92
CA VAL A 45 22.76 0.66 9.15
C VAL A 45 23.58 0.38 7.91
N ALA A 46 24.14 1.42 7.29
CA ALA A 46 25.04 1.31 6.16
C ALA A 46 25.96 2.52 6.07
N THR A 47 27.20 2.32 5.62
CA THR A 47 28.14 3.40 5.31
C THR A 47 27.62 4.32 4.20
N ASN A 48 26.85 3.76 3.26
CA ASN A 48 26.15 4.51 2.24
C ASN A 48 24.79 4.98 2.78
N LYS A 49 24.70 6.28 3.09
CA LYS A 49 23.50 6.92 3.65
C LYS A 49 22.26 6.85 2.76
N SER A 50 22.42 6.61 1.46
CA SER A 50 21.30 6.46 0.53
C SER A 50 20.46 5.22 0.81
N LEU A 51 21.07 4.13 1.33
CA LEU A 51 20.38 2.88 1.69
C LEU A 51 19.52 3.02 2.95
N ILE A 52 19.90 3.92 3.86
CA ILE A 52 19.12 4.26 5.07
C ILE A 52 17.91 5.11 4.69
N PHE A 53 18.03 6.00 3.70
CA PHE A 53 16.90 6.80 3.21
C PHE A 53 15.84 5.97 2.48
N ASN A 54 16.19 4.78 2.00
CA ASN A 54 15.25 3.90 1.29
C ASN A 54 14.29 3.15 2.23
N VAL A 55 14.57 3.15 3.54
CA VAL A 55 13.70 2.65 4.63
C VAL A 55 12.71 3.74 5.04
#